data_AF-G0LEA3-F1
#
_entry.id   AF-G0LEA3-F1
#
_cell.length_a   1.000
_cell.length_b   1.000
_cell.length_c   1.000
_cell.angle_alpha   90.00
_cell.angle_beta   90.00
_cell.angle_gamma   90.00
#
_symmetry.space_group_name_H-M   'P 1'
#
loop_
_entity.id
_entity.type
_entity.pdbx_description
1 polymer ?
#
loop_
_entity_poly.entity_id
_entity_poly.type
_entity_poly.pdbx_seq_one_letter_code
_entity_poly.pdbx_strand_id
1 'polypeptide(L)'
;SGCGKSTLASLLMGYYPLTEGEIRLDGRPLSSLSHSALRQGVAMVQQDPVVLADTFLANVTLGRDISEERVWQALETVQLAELARSMSDGIYTPLGEQGNNLSVGQKQLLALARVLVETPQILILDEATSA
;
A
#
# COMPACT_ATOMS: atom_id res chain seq x y z
N SER A 1 11.98 16.90 -0.95
CA SER A 1 12.57 17.94 -0.08
C SER A 1 13.26 17.32 1.13
N GLY A 2 14.55 17.62 1.35
CA GLY A 2 15.43 16.99 2.36
C GLY A 2 15.18 17.36 3.83
N CYS A 3 13.95 17.64 4.23
CA CYS A 3 13.61 17.97 5.63
C CYS A 3 13.40 16.74 6.54
N GLY A 4 13.73 15.53 6.06
CA GLY A 4 13.70 14.31 6.88
C GLY A 4 12.39 13.51 6.88
N LYS A 5 11.39 13.85 6.05
CA LYS A 5 10.11 13.09 5.97
C LYS A 5 10.31 11.61 5.64
N SER A 6 11.08 11.31 4.60
CA SER A 6 11.38 9.94 4.20
C SER A 6 12.20 9.20 5.27
N THR A 7 13.07 9.91 5.99
CA THR A 7 13.80 9.38 7.14
C THR A 7 12.84 8.99 8.27
N LEU A 8 11.88 9.86 8.61
CA LEU A 8 10.86 9.57 9.62
C LEU A 8 9.99 8.36 9.23
N ALA A 9 9.54 8.29 7.97
CA ALA A 9 8.79 7.14 7.46
C ALA A 9 9.61 5.84 7.57
N SER A 10 10.90 5.89 7.21
CA SER A 10 11.80 4.74 7.30
C SER A 10 12.04 4.28 8.74
N LEU A 11 12.13 5.22 9.68
CA LEU A 11 12.20 4.91 11.11
C LEU A 11 10.92 4.23 11.59
N LEU A 12 9.74 4.76 11.24
CA LEU A 12 8.44 4.17 11.61
C LEU A 12 8.22 2.77 11.04
N MET A 13 8.72 2.51 9.84
CA MET A 13 8.71 1.16 9.23
C MET A 13 9.77 0.22 9.82
N GLY A 14 10.63 0.71 10.72
CA GLY A 14 11.67 -0.07 11.37
C GLY A 14 12.85 -0.42 10.46
N TYR A 15 13.11 0.36 9.40
CA TYR A 15 14.24 0.15 8.49
C TYR A 15 15.57 0.63 9.06
N TYR A 16 15.54 1.58 9.99
CA TYR A 16 16.72 2.09 10.68
C TYR A 16 16.47 2.14 12.19
N PRO A 17 17.50 1.91 13.03
CA PRO A 17 17.42 2.15 14.45
C PRO A 17 17.41 3.67 14.75
N LEU A 18 16.80 4.06 15.88
CA LEU A 18 16.95 5.43 16.39
C LEU A 18 18.36 5.62 16.95
N THR A 19 18.98 6.75 16.62
CA THR A 19 20.27 7.15 17.20
C THR A 19 20.11 7.88 18.53
N GLU A 20 19.11 8.75 18.64
CA GLU A 20 18.78 9.53 19.83
C GLU A 20 17.25 9.72 19.95
N GLY A 21 16.76 9.91 21.18
CA GLY A 21 15.33 10.08 21.48
C GLY A 21 14.51 8.78 21.50
N GLU A 22 13.19 8.91 21.54
CA GLU A 22 12.26 7.78 21.46
C GLU A 22 11.06 8.08 20.55
N ILE A 23 10.59 7.06 19.83
CA ILE A 23 9.29 7.05 19.15
C ILE A 23 8.41 6.04 19.87
N ARG A 24 7.15 6.38 20.11
CA ARG A 24 6.17 5.51 20.75
C ARG A 24 4.96 5.32 19.85
N LEU A 25 4.54 4.07 19.65
CA LEU A 25 3.27 3.70 19.02
C LEU A 25 2.35 3.17 20.11
N ASP A 26 1.19 3.79 20.30
CA ASP A 26 0.25 3.47 21.39
C ASP A 26 0.91 3.36 22.77
N GLY A 27 1.83 4.29 23.05
CA GLY A 27 2.58 4.33 24.32
C GLY A 27 3.67 3.26 24.47
N ARG A 28 3.87 2.39 23.47
CA ARG A 28 4.94 1.40 23.44
C ARG A 28 6.14 1.94 22.66
N PRO A 29 7.38 1.87 23.20
CA PRO A 29 8.57 2.26 22.45
C PRO A 29 8.67 1.45 21.15
N LEU A 30 8.95 2.13 20.04
CA LEU A 30 9.10 1.53 18.71
C LEU A 30 10.16 0.42 18.71
N SER A 31 11.26 0.64 19.43
CA SER A 31 12.35 -0.33 19.63
C SER A 31 11.94 -1.60 20.39
N SER A 32 10.78 -1.60 21.05
CA SER A 32 10.23 -2.78 21.72
C SER A 32 9.34 -3.64 20.82
N LEU A 33 9.01 -3.16 19.61
CA LEU A 33 8.19 -3.86 18.64
C LEU A 33 9.08 -4.71 17.72
N SER A 34 8.60 -5.90 17.36
CA SER A 34 9.31 -6.73 16.39
C SER A 34 9.19 -6.13 14.98
N HIS A 35 10.17 -6.38 14.11
CA HIS A 35 10.07 -5.99 12.71
C HIS A 35 8.84 -6.58 12.01
N SER A 36 8.37 -7.76 12.42
CA SER A 36 7.14 -8.35 11.88
C SER A 36 5.91 -7.54 12.27
N ALA A 37 5.82 -7.12 13.53
CA ALA A 37 4.72 -6.29 14.00
C ALA A 37 4.71 -4.92 13.28
N LEU A 38 5.88 -4.31 13.10
CA LEU A 38 5.99 -3.05 12.37
C LEU A 38 5.59 -3.19 10.90
N ARG A 39 6.04 -4.24 10.20
CA ARG A 39 5.68 -4.48 8.79
C ARG A 39 4.20 -4.78 8.57
N GLN A 40 3.52 -5.37 9.55
CA GLN A 40 2.09 -5.65 9.48
C GLN A 40 1.26 -4.43 9.92
N GLY A 41 1.76 -3.65 10.88
CA GLY A 41 1.06 -2.52 11.46
C GLY A 41 1.25 -1.21 10.69
N VAL A 42 2.34 -1.04 9.94
CA VAL A 42 2.68 0.20 9.23
C VAL A 42 2.78 -0.09 7.74
N ALA A 43 1.99 0.64 6.94
CA ALA A 43 2.07 0.58 5.48
C ALA A 43 2.29 1.97 4.88
N MET A 44 2.92 2.00 3.71
CA MET A 44 3.22 3.22 2.97
C MET A 44 2.66 3.14 1.56
N VAL A 45 1.96 4.18 1.12
CA VAL A 45 1.55 4.39 -0.27
C VAL A 45 2.48 5.44 -0.87
N GLN A 46 3.19 5.06 -1.92
CA GLN A 46 4.11 5.93 -2.64
C GLN A 46 3.37 6.75 -3.71
N GLN A 47 3.92 7.92 -4.06
CA GLN A 47 3.39 8.84 -5.07
C GLN A 47 3.27 8.20 -6.47
N ASP A 48 4.31 7.46 -6.89
CA ASP A 48 4.37 6.74 -8.17
C ASP A 48 4.44 5.23 -7.91
N PRO A 49 3.28 4.56 -7.74
CA PRO A 49 3.26 3.15 -7.42
C PRO A 49 3.56 2.29 -8.65
N VAL A 50 4.53 1.40 -8.51
CA VAL A 50 4.84 0.40 -9.53
C VAL A 50 3.70 -0.62 -9.61
N VAL A 51 3.10 -0.76 -10.79
CA VAL A 51 2.12 -1.80 -11.11
C VAL A 51 2.85 -3.01 -11.66
N LEU A 52 2.57 -4.19 -11.08
CA LEU A 52 3.12 -5.45 -11.56
C LEU A 52 2.45 -5.84 -12.87
N ALA A 53 3.22 -6.39 -13.80
CA ALA A 53 2.71 -6.96 -15.05
C ALA A 53 2.00 -8.30 -14.78
N ASP A 54 0.89 -8.23 -14.05
CA ASP A 54 0.13 -9.36 -13.52
C ASP A 54 -1.33 -8.91 -13.30
N THR A 55 -2.20 -9.80 -12.84
CA THR A 55 -3.62 -9.56 -12.61
C THR A 55 -3.91 -8.49 -11.55
N PHE A 56 -5.13 -7.93 -11.52
CA PHE A 56 -5.58 -7.11 -10.38
C PHE A 56 -5.42 -7.85 -9.06
N LEU A 57 -5.82 -9.12 -9.03
CA LEU A 57 -5.72 -9.99 -7.86
C LEU A 57 -4.26 -10.06 -7.36
N ALA A 58 -3.32 -10.39 -8.25
CA ALA A 58 -1.90 -10.46 -7.90
C ALA A 58 -1.36 -9.09 -7.46
N ASN A 59 -1.79 -8.02 -8.13
CA ASN A 59 -1.39 -6.67 -7.77
C ASN A 59 -1.87 -6.25 -6.39
N VAL A 60 -3.10 -6.59 -5.98
CA VAL A 60 -3.65 -6.22 -4.66
C VAL A 60 -3.08 -7.11 -3.56
N THR A 61 -2.98 -8.42 -3.79
CA THR A 61 -2.54 -9.38 -2.78
C THR A 61 -1.04 -9.38 -2.56
N LEU A 62 -0.26 -9.10 -3.61
CA LEU A 62 1.21 -9.16 -3.59
C LEU A 62 1.75 -10.49 -3.05
N GLY A 63 1.06 -11.60 -3.38
CA GLY A 63 1.44 -12.95 -2.96
C GLY A 63 1.02 -13.34 -1.53
N ARG A 64 0.28 -12.47 -0.83
CA ARG A 64 -0.35 -12.81 0.46
C ARG A 64 -1.57 -13.71 0.25
N ASP A 65 -1.82 -14.58 1.22
CA ASP A 65 -2.99 -15.46 1.24
C ASP A 65 -4.25 -14.66 1.65
N ILE A 66 -4.89 -14.04 0.65
CA ILE A 66 -6.04 -13.16 0.82
C ILE A 66 -7.16 -13.64 -0.10
N SER A 67 -8.34 -13.84 0.48
CA SER A 67 -9.55 -14.23 -0.24
C SER A 67 -9.98 -13.21 -1.30
N GLU A 68 -10.58 -13.66 -2.40
CA GLU A 68 -11.11 -12.78 -3.45
C GLU A 68 -12.14 -11.77 -2.92
N GLU A 69 -12.97 -12.18 -1.95
CA GLU A 69 -13.98 -11.32 -1.32
C GLU A 69 -13.33 -10.09 -0.69
N ARG A 70 -12.17 -10.26 -0.04
CA ARG A 70 -11.39 -9.17 0.55
C ARG A 70 -10.79 -8.27 -0.52
N VAL A 71 -10.34 -8.84 -1.63
CA VAL A 71 -9.81 -8.08 -2.76
C VAL A 71 -10.92 -7.22 -3.37
N TRP A 72 -12.10 -7.78 -3.60
CA TRP A 72 -13.26 -7.02 -4.07
C TRP A 72 -13.66 -5.91 -3.09
N GLN A 73 -13.72 -6.19 -1.78
CA GLN A 73 -13.98 -5.17 -0.76
C GLN A 73 -12.95 -4.02 -0.80
N ALA A 74 -11.67 -4.33 -0.98
CA ALA A 74 -10.62 -3.33 -1.12
C ALA A 74 -10.82 -2.48 -2.38
N LEU A 75 -11.12 -3.12 -3.52
CA LEU A 75 -11.39 -2.43 -4.78
C LEU A 75 -12.65 -1.55 -4.71
N GLU A 76 -13.69 -1.98 -3.98
CA GLU A 76 -14.88 -1.17 -3.73
C GLU A 76 -14.54 0.08 -2.90
N THR A 77 -13.76 -0.12 -1.83
CA THR A 77 -13.35 0.97 -0.93
C THR A 77 -12.59 2.06 -1.68
N VAL A 78 -11.78 1.69 -2.68
CA VAL A 78 -11.02 2.64 -3.50
C VAL A 78 -11.68 2.98 -4.83
N GLN A 79 -12.93 2.58 -5.06
CA GLN A 79 -13.68 2.88 -6.29
C GLN A 79 -13.05 2.33 -7.58
N LEU A 80 -12.33 1.21 -7.51
CA LEU A 80 -11.80 0.48 -8.66
C LEU A 80 -12.62 -0.77 -9.04
N ALA A 81 -13.58 -1.17 -8.22
CA ALA A 81 -14.36 -2.39 -8.47
C ALA A 81 -15.10 -2.35 -9.81
N GLU A 82 -15.72 -1.21 -10.16
CA GLU A 82 -16.42 -1.03 -11.44
C GLU A 82 -15.48 -1.15 -12.65
N LEU A 83 -14.26 -0.62 -12.54
CA LEU A 83 -13.25 -0.79 -13.59
C LEU A 83 -12.91 -2.28 -13.76
N ALA A 84 -12.62 -2.98 -12.67
CA ALA A 84 -12.32 -4.41 -12.73
C ALA A 84 -13.49 -5.21 -13.32
N ARG A 85 -14.74 -4.94 -12.91
CA ARG A 85 -15.95 -5.59 -13.46
C ARG A 85 -16.17 -5.31 -14.94
N SER A 86 -15.77 -4.14 -15.43
CA SER A 86 -15.91 -3.79 -16.85
C SER A 86 -14.93 -4.54 -17.77
N MET A 87 -13.88 -5.14 -17.20
CA MET A 87 -12.92 -5.93 -17.94
C MET A 87 -13.36 -7.39 -18.07
N SER A 88 -12.95 -8.04 -19.16
CA SER A 88 -13.40 -9.40 -19.53
C SER A 88 -13.20 -10.44 -18.43
N ASP A 89 -12.09 -10.36 -17.70
CA ASP A 89 -11.70 -11.37 -16.70
C ASP A 89 -11.79 -10.84 -15.26
N GLY A 90 -12.44 -9.69 -15.03
CA GLY A 90 -12.61 -9.16 -13.67
C GLY A 90 -11.27 -8.91 -12.97
N ILE A 91 -11.15 -9.35 -11.71
CA ILE A 91 -9.89 -9.32 -10.93
C ILE A 91 -8.77 -10.19 -11.51
N TYR A 92 -9.08 -11.10 -12.43
CA TYR A 92 -8.10 -11.91 -13.13
C TYR A 92 -7.56 -11.24 -14.39
N THR A 93 -8.03 -10.03 -14.72
CA THR A 93 -7.54 -9.29 -15.89
C THR A 93 -6.08 -8.91 -15.70
N PRO A 94 -5.18 -9.29 -16.63
CA PRO A 94 -3.77 -8.87 -16.58
C PRO A 94 -3.64 -7.35 -16.76
N LEU A 95 -2.90 -6.72 -15.85
CA LEU A 95 -2.43 -5.35 -16.03
C LEU A 95 -1.13 -5.41 -16.83
N GLY A 96 -1.07 -4.71 -17.97
CA GLY A 96 0.13 -4.66 -18.82
C GLY A 96 1.35 -4.09 -18.09
N GLU A 97 2.52 -4.11 -18.72
CA GLU A 97 3.76 -3.58 -18.12
C GLU A 97 3.55 -2.16 -17.57
N GLN A 98 3.99 -1.93 -16.33
CA GLN A 98 3.80 -0.68 -15.58
C GLN A 98 2.34 -0.22 -15.46
N GLY A 99 1.37 -1.11 -15.68
CA GLY A 99 -0.05 -0.77 -15.66
C GLY A 99 -0.44 0.21 -16.76
N ASN A 100 0.12 0.09 -17.98
CA ASN A 100 -0.21 0.97 -19.11
C ASN A 100 -1.71 1.05 -19.45
N ASN A 101 -2.51 0.10 -18.96
CA ASN A 101 -3.97 0.10 -19.10
C ASN A 101 -4.69 0.96 -18.03
N LEU A 102 -3.96 1.54 -17.08
CA LEU A 102 -4.48 2.33 -15.97
C LEU A 102 -4.01 3.78 -16.08
N SER A 103 -4.93 4.71 -15.82
CA SER A 103 -4.58 6.12 -15.61
C SER A 103 -3.72 6.29 -14.36
N VAL A 104 -3.01 7.41 -14.24
CA VAL A 104 -2.20 7.72 -13.04
C VAL A 104 -3.03 7.62 -11.76
N GLY A 105 -4.25 8.17 -11.76
CA GLY A 105 -5.16 8.07 -10.62
C GLY A 105 -5.57 6.63 -10.30
N GLN A 106 -5.83 5.79 -11.32
CA GLN A 106 -6.14 4.38 -11.11
C GLN A 106 -4.94 3.59 -10.54
N LYS A 107 -3.71 3.93 -10.93
CA LYS A 107 -2.50 3.33 -10.33
C LYS A 107 -2.38 3.71 -8.85
N GLN A 108 -2.70 4.95 -8.49
CA GLN A 108 -2.73 5.39 -7.09
C GLN A 108 -3.82 4.68 -6.29
N LEU A 109 -5.03 4.53 -6.84
CA LEU A 109 -6.11 3.77 -6.20
C LEU A 109 -5.74 2.29 -6.03
N LEU A 110 -5.06 1.69 -7.01
CA LEU A 110 -4.57 0.31 -6.91
C LEU A 110 -3.52 0.18 -5.79
N ALA A 111 -2.64 1.18 -5.65
CA ALA A 111 -1.70 1.24 -4.54
C ALA A 111 -2.39 1.37 -3.18
N LEU A 112 -3.49 2.12 -3.12
CA LEU A 112 -4.31 2.20 -1.93
C LEU A 112 -5.02 0.86 -1.64
N ALA A 113 -5.54 0.17 -2.65
CA ALA A 113 -6.16 -1.15 -2.48
C ALA A 113 -5.18 -2.18 -1.92
N ARG A 114 -3.92 -2.18 -2.37
CA ARG A 114 -2.83 -3.04 -1.82
C ARG A 114 -2.64 -2.88 -0.31
N VAL A 115 -2.89 -1.68 0.20
CA VAL A 115 -2.77 -1.40 1.63
C VAL A 115 -4.08 -1.69 2.35
N LEU A 116 -5.22 -1.35 1.78
CA LEU A 116 -6.52 -1.50 2.45
C LEU A 116 -7.05 -2.93 2.47
N VAL A 117 -6.55 -3.81 1.59
CA VAL A 117 -6.92 -5.23 1.59
C VAL A 117 -6.60 -5.91 2.92
N GLU A 118 -5.55 -5.46 3.59
CA GLU A 118 -5.23 -5.76 4.99
C GLU A 118 -4.95 -4.46 5.72
N THR A 119 -5.99 -3.89 6.32
CA THR A 119 -5.93 -2.54 6.91
C THR A 119 -4.80 -2.43 7.94
N PRO A 120 -3.78 -1.57 7.71
CA PRO A 120 -2.71 -1.35 8.66
C PRO A 120 -3.21 -0.51 9.84
N GLN A 121 -2.47 -0.53 10.95
CA GLN A 121 -2.71 0.38 12.07
C GLN A 121 -2.30 1.82 11.74
N ILE A 122 -1.24 1.96 10.94
CA ILE A 122 -0.68 3.24 10.51
C ILE A 122 -0.53 3.22 8.99
N LEU A 123 -1.15 4.18 8.32
CA LEU A 123 -1.01 4.43 6.90
C LEU A 123 -0.22 5.71 6.66
N ILE A 124 0.92 5.59 5.99
CA ILE A 124 1.76 6.71 5.55
C ILE A 124 1.46 6.97 4.07
N LEU A 125 1.06 8.19 3.72
CA LEU A 125 0.85 8.61 2.33
C LEU A 125 2.00 9.54 1.93
N ASP A 126 2.81 9.14 0.96
CA ASP A 126 3.88 9.98 0.41
C ASP A 126 3.33 10.78 -0.78
N GLU A 127 3.14 12.08 -0.57
CA GLU A 127 2.57 13.08 -1.49
C GLU A 127 1.26 12.68 -2.19
N ALA A 128 0.15 12.74 -1.44
CA ALA A 128 -1.23 12.60 -1.94
C ALA A 128 -1.77 13.83 -2.71
N THR A 129 -0.94 14.81 -3.08
CA THR A 129 -1.41 16.05 -3.74
C THR A 129 -0.40 16.56 -4.78
N SER A 130 -0.66 16.24 -6.05
CA SER A 130 -0.43 17.17 -7.16
C SER A 130 -1.52 16.91 -8.20
N ALA A 131 -2.66 17.55 -7.96
CA ALA A 131 -3.53 18.03 -9.02
C ALA A 131 -2.96 19.36 -9.53
#